data_AF-A0A7G7KJA1-F1
#
_entry.id   AF-A0A7G7KJA1-F1
#
_cell.length_a   1.000
_cell.length_b   1.000
_cell.length_c   1.000
_cell.angle_alpha   90.00
_cell.angle_beta   90.00
_cell.angle_gamma   90.00
#
_symmetry.space_group_name_H-M   'P 1'
#
loop_
_entity.id
_entity.type
_entity.pdbx_description
1 polymer ?
#
loop_
_entity_poly.entity_id
_entity_poly.type
_entity_poly.pdbx_seq_one_letter_code
_entity_poly.pdbx_strand_id
1 'polypeptide(L)'
;MKTAKQVVKQVGASGQISLGKEFAGRTVVVDSSEPGVWVIKTAQTIPDSELWLHQPEAAARLDRAMDAMDQPPLAADVDALEQHLGML
;
A
#
# COMPACT_ATOMS: atom_id res chain seq x y z
N MET A 1 -21.71 -6.64 14.70
CA MET A 1 -20.66 -6.16 15.64
C MET A 1 -19.77 -7.35 15.97
N LYS A 2 -18.51 -7.40 15.51
CA LYS A 2 -17.59 -8.50 15.86
C LYS A 2 -17.04 -8.22 17.26
N THR A 3 -17.36 -9.08 18.22
CA THR A 3 -16.87 -8.97 19.60
C THR A 3 -15.36 -9.12 19.62
N ALA A 4 -14.66 -8.15 20.21
CA ALA A 4 -13.22 -8.23 20.40
C ALA A 4 -12.91 -9.37 21.39
N LYS A 5 -12.19 -10.39 20.94
CA LYS A 5 -11.73 -11.48 21.79
C LYS A 5 -10.51 -11.01 22.58
N GLN A 6 -10.68 -10.77 23.88
CA GLN A 6 -9.56 -10.49 24.78
C GLN A 6 -8.88 -11.82 25.15
N VAL A 7 -7.56 -11.89 25.00
CA VAL A 7 -6.76 -13.07 25.36
C VAL A 7 -5.57 -12.60 26.17
N VAL A 8 -5.39 -13.19 27.35
CA VAL A 8 -4.20 -12.95 28.18
C VAL A 8 -3.07 -13.84 27.68
N LYS A 9 -1.90 -13.25 27.44
CA LYS A 9 -0.68 -13.95 27.06
C LYS A 9 0.48 -13.47 27.90
N GLN A 10 1.42 -14.38 28.18
CA GLN A 10 2.65 -14.06 28.88
C GLN A 10 3.75 -13.75 27.88
N VAL A 11 4.55 -12.72 28.17
CA VAL A 11 5.78 -12.43 27.44
C VAL A 11 6.85 -13.42 27.90
N GLY A 12 7.47 -14.13 26.94
CA GLY A 12 8.53 -15.08 27.24
C GLY A 12 9.80 -14.39 27.77
N ALA A 13 10.71 -15.17 28.36
CA ALA A 13 11.96 -14.64 28.92
C ALA A 13 12.85 -13.89 27.90
N SER A 14 12.69 -14.18 26.61
CA SER A 14 13.38 -13.49 25.50
C SER A 14 12.67 -12.23 25.00
N GLY A 15 11.58 -11.80 25.65
CA GLY A 15 10.78 -10.64 25.22
C GLY A 15 9.77 -10.94 24.10
N GLN A 16 9.61 -12.20 23.69
CA GLN A 16 8.68 -12.59 22.62
C GLN A 16 7.25 -12.76 23.15
N ILE A 17 6.26 -12.33 22.35
CA ILE A 17 4.84 -12.58 22.57
C ILE A 17 4.24 -13.30 21.36
N SER A 18 3.67 -14.48 21.56
CA SER A 18 3.04 -15.24 20.49
C SER A 18 1.66 -14.68 20.17
N LEU A 19 1.46 -14.01 19.03
CA LEU A 19 0.15 -13.43 18.67
C LEU A 19 -0.84 -14.46 18.15
N GLY A 20 -0.38 -15.41 17.33
CA GLY A 20 -1.20 -16.44 16.69
C GLY A 20 -0.62 -16.82 15.33
N LYS A 21 -0.94 -18.01 14.81
CA LYS A 21 -0.43 -18.48 13.52
C LYS A 21 -0.98 -17.66 12.35
N GLU A 22 -2.17 -17.09 12.51
CA GLU A 22 -2.82 -16.21 11.55
C GLU A 22 -2.06 -14.89 11.30
N PHE A 23 -1.14 -14.53 12.20
CA PHE A 23 -0.28 -13.34 12.08
C PHE A 23 1.18 -13.68 11.73
N ALA A 24 1.50 -14.95 11.47
CA ALA A 24 2.86 -15.37 11.15
C ALA A 24 3.37 -14.67 9.87
N GLY A 25 4.60 -14.19 9.90
CA GLY A 25 5.25 -13.53 8.76
C GLY A 25 4.80 -12.09 8.47
N ARG A 26 3.86 -11.53 9.24
CA ARG A 26 3.42 -10.14 9.06
C ARG A 26 4.34 -9.16 9.78
N THR A 27 4.65 -8.04 9.13
CA THR A 27 5.27 -6.88 9.76
C THR A 27 4.23 -6.17 10.64
N VAL A 28 4.65 -5.74 11.83
CA VAL A 28 3.80 -4.97 12.75
C VAL A 28 4.54 -3.77 13.29
N VAL A 29 3.80 -2.71 13.59
CA VAL A 29 4.26 -1.57 14.38
C VAL A 29 3.84 -1.83 15.82
N VAL A 30 4.79 -1.69 16.75
CA VAL A 30 4.55 -1.72 18.19
C VAL A 30 4.70 -0.29 18.70
N ASP A 31 3.60 0.30 19.15
CA ASP A 31 3.53 1.66 19.67
C ASP A 31 3.38 1.62 21.20
N SER A 32 4.11 2.47 21.90
CA SER A 32 4.15 2.57 23.36
C SER A 32 4.06 4.04 23.81
N SER A 33 3.07 4.75 23.27
CA SER A 33 2.80 6.16 23.58
C SER A 33 2.38 6.43 25.03
N GLU A 34 1.88 5.41 25.75
CA GLU A 34 1.46 5.52 27.14
C GLU A 34 2.14 4.45 28.03
N PRO A 35 2.54 4.79 29.28
CA PRO A 35 3.13 3.81 30.19
C PRO A 35 2.20 2.62 30.44
N GLY A 36 2.70 1.41 30.19
CA GLY A 36 1.95 0.16 30.42
C GLY A 36 0.94 -0.19 29.32
N VAL A 37 0.82 0.62 28.26
CA VAL A 37 -0.08 0.35 27.14
C VAL A 37 0.72 0.16 25.86
N TRP A 38 0.55 -1.00 25.21
CA TRP A 38 1.12 -1.27 23.90
C TRP A 38 0.02 -1.45 22.87
N VAL A 39 0.18 -0.82 21.71
CA VAL A 39 -0.70 -1.00 20.56
C VAL A 39 0.09 -1.67 19.44
N ILE A 40 -0.34 -2.86 19.04
CA ILE A 40 0.25 -3.62 17.92
C ILE A 40 -0.65 -3.45 16.70
N LYS A 41 -0.11 -2.86 15.63
CA LYS A 41 -0.82 -2.62 14.35
C LYS A 41 -0.14 -3.41 13.25
N THR A 42 -0.90 -4.09 12.40
CA THR A 42 -0.33 -4.69 11.18
C THR A 42 0.14 -3.59 10.24
N ALA A 43 1.35 -3.74 9.70
CA ALA A 43 1.90 -2.84 8.71
C ALA A 43 2.07 -3.55 7.36
N GLN A 44 1.88 -2.79 6.29
CA GLN A 44 2.30 -3.18 4.96
C GLN A 44 3.59 -2.44 4.64
N THR A 45 4.55 -3.14 4.06
CA THR A 45 5.82 -2.56 3.63
C THR A 45 5.72 -2.22 2.14
N ILE A 46 6.07 -1.00 1.78
CA ILE A 46 6.19 -0.55 0.40
C ILE A 46 7.67 -0.32 0.13
N PRO A 47 8.28 -0.95 -0.89
CA PRO A 47 9.65 -0.66 -1.29
C PRO A 47 9.83 0.82 -1.64
N ASP A 48 10.99 1.41 -1.31
CA ASP A 48 11.27 2.82 -1.58
C ASP A 48 11.09 3.19 -3.07
N SER A 49 11.47 2.27 -3.97
CA SER A 49 11.31 2.43 -5.42
C SER A 49 9.86 2.45 -5.91
N GLU A 50 8.91 2.01 -5.08
CA GLU A 50 7.48 1.93 -5.36
C GLU A 50 6.68 2.97 -4.57
N LEU A 51 7.29 3.62 -3.57
CA LEU A 51 6.62 4.60 -2.71
C LEU A 51 6.00 5.76 -3.52
N TRP A 52 6.60 6.11 -4.65
CA TRP A 52 6.08 7.16 -5.53
C TRP A 52 4.68 6.85 -6.09
N LEU A 53 4.31 5.58 -6.26
CA LEU A 53 2.99 5.16 -6.74
C LEU A 53 1.87 5.55 -5.76
N HIS A 54 2.20 5.72 -4.48
CA HIS A 54 1.25 6.12 -3.45
C HIS A 54 1.07 7.65 -3.34
N GLN A 55 1.81 8.44 -4.11
CA GLN A 55 1.58 9.88 -4.19
C GLN A 55 0.28 10.17 -4.96
N PRO A 56 -0.56 11.14 -4.53
CA PRO A 56 -1.88 11.35 -5.10
C PRO A 56 -1.90 11.52 -6.62
N GLU A 57 -0.93 12.25 -7.18
CA GLU A 57 -0.83 12.48 -8.62
C GLU A 57 -0.47 11.22 -9.39
N ALA A 58 0.51 10.46 -8.90
CA ALA A 58 0.96 9.23 -9.53
C ALA A 58 -0.13 8.15 -9.49
N ALA A 59 -0.79 7.98 -8.35
CA ALA A 59 -1.93 7.08 -8.19
C ALA A 59 -3.05 7.43 -9.17
N ALA A 60 -3.49 8.70 -9.20
CA ALA A 60 -4.54 9.14 -10.10
C ALA A 60 -4.17 9.00 -11.58
N ARG A 61 -2.88 9.17 -11.93
CA ARG A 61 -2.38 8.93 -13.28
C ARG A 61 -2.42 7.44 -13.63
N LEU A 62 -2.04 6.57 -12.71
CA LEU A 62 -2.09 5.13 -12.91
C LEU A 62 -3.53 4.64 -13.07
N ASP A 63 -4.46 5.10 -12.23
CA ASP A 63 -5.88 4.77 -12.33
C ASP A 63 -6.44 5.14 -13.72
N ARG A 64 -6.16 6.36 -14.20
CA ARG A 64 -6.56 6.77 -15.56
C ARG A 64 -5.95 5.89 -16.65
N ALA A 65 -4.70 5.46 -16.48
CA ALA A 65 -4.04 4.57 -17.44
C ALA A 65 -4.72 3.19 -17.45
N MET A 66 -5.07 2.66 -16.28
CA MET A 66 -5.81 1.40 -16.16
C MET A 66 -7.20 1.52 -16.82
N ASP A 67 -7.94 2.60 -16.55
CA ASP A 67 -9.24 2.85 -17.18
C ASP A 67 -9.15 2.95 -18.71
N ALA A 68 -8.07 3.54 -19.23
CA ALA A 68 -7.85 3.66 -20.67
C ALA A 68 -7.49 2.32 -21.32
N MET A 69 -6.83 1.40 -20.59
CA MET A 69 -6.49 0.07 -21.10
C MET A 69 -7.73 -0.79 -21.38
N ASP A 70 -8.84 -0.54 -20.68
CA ASP A 70 -10.11 -1.21 -20.91
C ASP A 70 -10.87 -0.66 -22.13
N GLN A 71 -10.41 0.46 -22.71
CA GLN A 71 -11.02 1.08 -23.87
C GLN A 71 -10.29 0.70 -25.17
N PRO A 72 -11.00 0.57 -26.30
CA PRO A 72 -10.36 0.37 -27.59
C PRO A 72 -9.41 1.54 -27.92
N PRO A 73 -8.26 1.29 -28.54
CA PRO A 73 -7.35 2.35 -28.94
C PRO A 73 -8.05 3.29 -29.92
N LEU A 74 -8.00 4.59 -29.63
CA LEU A 74 -8.40 5.62 -30.58
C LEU A 74 -7.35 5.69 -31.69
N ALA A 75 -7.79 5.82 -32.94
CA ALA A 75 -6.89 6.06 -34.06
C ALA A 75 -6.15 7.38 -33.81
N ALA A 76 -4.81 7.33 -33.79
CA ALA A 76 -3.99 8.52 -33.68
C ALA A 76 -3.92 9.24 -35.04
N ASP A 77 -4.10 10.55 -35.03
CA ASP A 77 -3.86 11.40 -36.19
C ASP A 77 -2.36 11.73 -36.28
N VAL A 78 -1.67 10.99 -37.14
CA VAL A 78 -0.21 11.10 -37.30
C VAL A 78 0.15 12.41 -38.01
N ASP A 79 -0.67 12.87 -38.96
CA ASP A 79 -0.43 14.12 -39.70
C ASP A 79 -0.49 15.33 -38.76
N ALA A 80 -1.47 15.33 -37.84
CA ALA A 80 -1.57 16.37 -36.81
C ALA A 80 -0.37 16.38 -35.85
N LEU A 81 0.18 15.20 -35.53
CA LEU A 81 1.38 15.09 -34.69
C LEU A 81 2.63 15.61 -35.41
N GLU A 82 2.80 15.27 -36.69
CA GLU A 82 3.93 15.72 -37.52
C GLU A 82 3.95 17.24 -37.69
N GLN A 83 2.79 17.86 -37.89
CA GLN A 83 2.64 19.32 -37.92
C GLN A 83 3.02 19.97 -36.57
N HIS A 84 2.59 19.38 -35.45
CA HIS A 84 2.94 19.89 -34.12
C HIS A 84 4.45 19.81 -33.82
N LEU A 85 5.10 18.75 -34.30
CA LEU A 85 6.55 18.54 -34.16
C LEU A 85 7.37 19.32 -35.19
N GLY A 86 6.73 20.01 -36.14
CA GLY A 86 7.40 20.78 -37.19
C GLY A 86 8.12 19.92 -38.24
N MET A 87 7.64 18.70 -38.45
CA MET A 87 8.19 17.74 -39.42
C MET A 87 7.51 17.84 -40.80
N LEU A 88 6.39 18.58 -40.89
CA LEU A 88 5.65 19.01 -42.08
C LEU A 88 5.39 20.51 -41.99
#